data_AF-A0A534XH57-F1
#
_entry.id   AF-A0A534XH57-F1
#
_cell.length_a   1.000
_cell.length_b   1.000
_cell.length_c   1.000
_cell.angle_alpha   90.00
_cell.angle_beta   90.00
_cell.angle_gamma   90.00
#
_symmetry.space_group_name_H-M   'P 1'
#
loop_
_entity.id
_entity.type
_entity.pdbx_description
1 polymer ?
#
loop_
_entity_poly.entity_id
_entity_poly.type
_entity_poly.pdbx_seq_one_letter_code
_entity_poly.pdbx_strand_id
1 'polypeptide(L)'
;MNAETSAALLARLGAAVDARARLRRRPLGDTVAALAAAAARWRDDPALRAELPAAARLSPAMIAAVVPIAAEALDAVTMTKLIERTWGAGAARRPAPDGPALVAHVVASNVPALALPAIALGCLAGAAVLVKSGRDDPLSAPAFQRALAAVDAQLAATIVTTYWPGGDVAQEDAVLGRAEVVVATGGDATLAALAERLGDRLVAHGPRWSVAVIGRGARDAAAALALDVALHDQRGCLSPHAVYVAGEARGFAERLAAALEAVAERLPPGTASIEARAQARFLAAQAEWAAGATVLQGAGGTVIHEGEAAFRPTCGLRTVRVHPLADLRVFPDLLPTGQVECVGVAGADPTPLVAALRARGVSRVCPVGRMQRPPLSWPRGQRAPLFARRAEPLLEVER
;
A
#
# COMPACT_ATOMS: atom_id res chain seq x y z
N MET A 1 -3.01 8.32 25.76
CA MET A 1 -3.30 6.88 25.98
C MET A 1 -2.20 6.35 26.88
N ASN A 2 -2.52 5.81 28.06
CA ASN A 2 -1.55 5.04 28.83
C ASN A 2 -1.11 3.84 27.99
N ALA A 3 0.19 3.54 27.97
CA ALA A 3 0.70 2.38 27.26
C ALA A 3 0.05 1.11 27.84
N GLU A 4 -0.62 0.34 26.99
CA GLU A 4 -1.18 -0.95 27.38
C GLU A 4 -0.04 -1.86 27.83
N THR A 5 -0.18 -2.50 28.99
CA THR A 5 0.85 -3.40 29.50
C THR A 5 0.95 -4.64 28.62
N SER A 6 2.16 -5.20 28.46
CA SER A 6 2.36 -6.44 27.71
C SER A 6 1.45 -7.58 28.20
N ALA A 7 1.18 -7.65 29.51
CA ALA A 7 0.29 -8.65 30.10
C ALA A 7 -1.17 -8.51 29.61
N ALA A 8 -1.71 -7.28 29.56
CA ALA A 8 -3.06 -7.04 29.07
C ALA A 8 -3.20 -7.37 27.57
N LEU A 9 -2.20 -6.98 26.78
CA LEU A 9 -2.16 -7.29 25.36
C LEU A 9 -2.08 -8.80 25.10
N LEU A 10 -1.24 -9.53 25.86
CA LEU A 10 -1.15 -10.98 25.78
C LEU A 10 -2.46 -11.68 26.15
N ALA A 11 -3.19 -11.17 27.15
CA ALA A 11 -4.50 -11.72 27.52
C ALA A 11 -5.53 -11.53 26.39
N ARG A 12 -5.58 -10.35 25.75
CA ARG A 12 -6.43 -10.09 24.58
C ARG A 12 -6.08 -11.00 23.40
N LEU A 13 -4.80 -11.27 23.17
CA LEU A 13 -4.35 -12.20 22.13
C LEU A 13 -4.80 -13.63 22.41
N GLY A 14 -4.71 -14.10 23.65
CA GLY A 14 -5.25 -15.39 24.06
C GLY A 14 -6.74 -15.51 23.77
N ALA A 15 -7.52 -14.50 24.21
CA ALA A 15 -8.96 -14.46 23.96
C ALA A 15 -9.32 -14.43 22.45
N ALA A 16 -8.51 -13.77 21.63
CA ALA A 16 -8.71 -13.73 20.18
C ALA A 16 -8.45 -15.09 19.51
N VAL A 17 -7.43 -15.84 19.96
CA VAL A 17 -7.17 -17.21 19.51
C VAL A 17 -8.29 -18.16 19.94
N ASP A 18 -8.82 -18.01 21.15
CA ASP A 18 -9.98 -18.77 21.62
C ASP A 18 -11.25 -18.43 20.83
N ALA A 19 -11.45 -17.15 20.50
CA ALA A 19 -12.54 -16.72 19.63
C ALA A 19 -12.43 -17.35 18.23
N ARG A 20 -11.22 -17.38 17.66
CA ARG A 20 -10.94 -18.05 16.39
C ARG A 20 -11.29 -19.54 16.45
N ALA A 21 -10.99 -20.24 17.54
CA ALA A 21 -11.31 -21.66 17.68
C ALA A 21 -12.81 -21.96 17.50
N ARG A 22 -13.68 -21.06 17.97
CA ARG A 22 -15.14 -21.13 17.80
C ARG A 22 -15.60 -20.92 16.36
N LEU A 23 -14.79 -20.27 15.52
CA LEU A 23 -15.09 -19.98 14.12
C LEU A 23 -14.50 -20.99 13.13
N ARG A 24 -13.84 -22.06 13.57
CA ARG A 24 -13.19 -23.05 12.67
C ARG A 24 -14.12 -23.71 11.65
N ARG A 25 -15.43 -23.75 11.90
CA ARG A 25 -16.43 -24.30 10.98
C ARG A 25 -17.17 -23.24 10.16
N ARG A 26 -16.84 -21.97 10.33
CA ARG A 26 -17.47 -20.85 9.63
C ARG A 26 -17.10 -20.88 8.14
N PRO A 27 -18.07 -20.86 7.21
CA PRO A 27 -17.80 -20.70 5.78
C PRO A 27 -17.08 -19.38 5.46
N LEU A 28 -16.13 -19.42 4.53
CA LEU A 28 -15.40 -18.22 4.10
C LEU A 28 -16.31 -17.14 3.49
N GLY A 29 -17.41 -17.53 2.84
CA GLY A 29 -18.39 -16.59 2.29
C GLY A 29 -19.02 -15.69 3.36
N ASP A 30 -19.24 -16.21 4.57
CA ASP A 30 -19.78 -15.43 5.69
C ASP A 30 -18.71 -14.47 6.23
N THR A 31 -17.44 -14.87 6.22
CA THR A 31 -16.31 -13.98 6.54
C THR A 31 -16.20 -12.85 5.52
N VAL A 32 -16.29 -13.18 4.22
CA VAL A 32 -16.28 -12.19 3.12
C VAL A 32 -17.42 -11.19 3.28
N ALA A 33 -18.65 -11.66 3.52
CA ALA A 33 -19.81 -10.80 3.68
C ALA A 33 -19.65 -9.85 4.87
N ALA A 34 -19.19 -10.35 6.02
CA ALA A 34 -18.96 -9.55 7.22
C ALA A 34 -17.87 -8.48 7.00
N LEU A 35 -16.75 -8.83 6.37
CA LEU A 35 -15.66 -7.89 6.06
C LEU A 35 -16.10 -6.78 5.08
N ALA A 36 -16.84 -7.14 4.03
CA ALA A 36 -17.34 -6.17 3.05
C ALA A 36 -18.35 -5.20 3.67
N ALA A 37 -19.27 -5.70 4.50
CA ALA A 37 -20.21 -4.86 5.24
C ALA A 37 -19.51 -3.96 6.27
N ALA A 38 -18.48 -4.48 6.96
CA ALA A 38 -17.65 -3.68 7.86
C ALA A 38 -16.89 -2.57 7.11
N ALA A 39 -16.36 -2.85 5.91
CA ALA A 39 -15.67 -1.86 5.07
C ALA A 39 -16.61 -0.73 4.65
N ALA A 40 -17.85 -1.03 4.28
CA ALA A 40 -18.86 -0.02 3.99
C ALA A 40 -19.16 0.88 5.21
N ARG A 41 -19.33 0.28 6.40
CA ARG A 41 -19.55 1.04 7.64
C ARG A 41 -18.34 1.89 8.03
N TRP A 42 -17.14 1.34 7.91
CA TRP A 42 -15.89 2.04 8.20
C TRP A 42 -15.68 3.23 7.28
N ARG A 43 -15.98 3.07 5.98
CA ARG A 43 -15.91 4.15 4.99
C ARG A 43 -16.71 5.36 5.44
N ASP A 44 -17.89 5.11 6.01
CA ASP A 44 -18.89 6.11 6.39
C ASP A 44 -18.82 6.52 7.88
N ASP A 45 -17.77 6.12 8.62
CA ASP A 45 -17.54 6.50 10.02
C ASP A 45 -17.23 8.01 10.14
N PRO A 46 -18.11 8.81 10.77
CA PRO A 46 -17.93 10.26 10.86
C PRO A 46 -16.79 10.66 11.80
N ALA A 47 -16.54 9.90 12.86
CA ALA A 47 -15.45 10.20 13.81
C ALA A 47 -14.10 9.97 13.14
N LEU A 48 -13.98 8.85 12.40
CA LEU A 48 -12.79 8.58 11.60
C LEU A 48 -12.52 9.69 10.58
N ARG A 49 -13.55 10.12 9.82
CA ARG A 49 -13.41 11.20 8.82
C ARG A 49 -12.99 12.54 9.43
N ALA A 50 -13.42 12.83 10.66
CA ALA A 50 -13.07 14.06 11.37
C ALA A 50 -11.63 14.05 11.91
N GLU A 51 -11.18 12.91 12.48
CA GLU A 51 -9.91 12.84 13.22
C GLU A 51 -8.72 12.38 12.36
N LEU A 52 -8.96 11.53 11.36
CA LEU A 52 -7.89 10.97 10.52
C LEU A 52 -7.07 12.00 9.73
N PRO A 53 -7.62 13.13 9.21
CA PRO A 53 -6.81 14.13 8.52
C PRO A 53 -5.64 14.65 9.35
N ALA A 54 -5.91 14.97 10.63
CA ALA A 54 -4.89 15.47 11.54
C ALA A 54 -3.86 14.37 11.89
N ALA A 55 -4.33 13.16 12.20
CA ALA A 55 -3.45 12.03 12.54
C ALA A 55 -2.53 11.64 11.37
N ALA A 56 -3.08 11.55 10.16
CA ALA A 56 -2.36 11.17 8.95
C ALA A 56 -1.53 12.30 8.34
N ARG A 57 -1.70 13.55 8.81
CA ARG A 57 -1.12 14.76 8.20
C ARG A 57 -1.49 14.89 6.71
N LEU A 58 -2.75 14.58 6.38
CA LEU A 58 -3.32 14.70 5.05
C LEU A 58 -4.47 15.72 5.10
N SER A 59 -4.75 16.40 3.99
CA SER A 59 -5.88 17.32 3.94
C SER A 59 -7.22 16.55 4.10
N PRO A 60 -8.28 17.20 4.62
CA PRO A 60 -9.60 16.58 4.69
C PRO A 60 -10.10 16.07 3.34
N ALA A 61 -9.86 16.83 2.26
CA ALA A 61 -10.20 16.42 0.89
C ALA A 61 -9.43 15.16 0.46
N MET A 62 -8.15 15.04 0.82
CA MET A 62 -7.37 13.83 0.56
C MET A 62 -7.93 12.63 1.30
N ILE A 63 -8.26 12.76 2.60
CA ILE A 63 -8.89 11.69 3.38
C ILE A 63 -10.22 11.26 2.77
N ALA A 64 -11.07 12.22 2.38
CA ALA A 64 -12.33 11.96 1.71
C ALA A 64 -12.15 11.19 0.38
N ALA A 65 -11.05 11.40 -0.34
CA ALA A 65 -10.74 10.69 -1.57
C ALA A 65 -10.19 9.26 -1.33
N VAL A 66 -9.35 9.05 -0.30
CA VAL A 66 -8.65 7.77 -0.10
C VAL A 66 -9.40 6.77 0.76
N VAL A 67 -10.26 7.22 1.68
CA VAL A 67 -11.08 6.33 2.53
C VAL A 67 -11.98 5.42 1.68
N PRO A 68 -12.73 5.92 0.67
CA PRO A 68 -13.48 5.06 -0.24
C PRO A 68 -12.61 4.03 -0.97
N ILE A 69 -11.42 4.43 -1.44
CA ILE A 69 -10.48 3.53 -2.13
C ILE A 69 -10.07 2.36 -1.23
N ALA A 70 -9.73 2.64 0.03
CA ALA A 70 -9.34 1.61 0.98
C ALA A 70 -10.50 0.64 1.31
N ALA A 71 -11.72 1.16 1.42
CA ALA A 71 -12.90 0.33 1.67
C ALA A 71 -13.28 -0.51 0.44
N GLU A 72 -13.18 0.05 -0.78
CA GLU A 72 -13.42 -0.64 -2.05
C GLU A 72 -12.47 -1.83 -2.25
N ALA A 73 -11.25 -1.79 -1.70
CA ALA A 73 -10.33 -2.92 -1.76
C ALA A 73 -10.88 -4.19 -1.07
N LEU A 74 -11.81 -4.04 -0.12
CA LEU A 74 -12.48 -5.13 0.59
C LEU A 74 -13.85 -5.48 -0.02
N ASP A 75 -14.00 -5.29 -1.33
CA ASP A 75 -15.23 -5.69 -2.02
C ASP A 75 -15.43 -7.22 -1.99
N ALA A 76 -16.68 -7.65 -1.80
CA ALA A 76 -17.02 -9.05 -1.64
C ALA A 76 -16.66 -9.90 -2.87
N VAL A 77 -16.73 -9.31 -4.08
CA VAL A 77 -16.46 -10.03 -5.34
C VAL A 77 -14.97 -10.35 -5.45
N THR A 78 -14.10 -9.38 -5.18
CA THR A 78 -12.64 -9.53 -5.20
C THR A 78 -12.16 -10.46 -4.11
N MET A 79 -12.71 -10.36 -2.90
CA MET A 79 -12.37 -11.29 -1.81
C MET A 79 -12.82 -12.73 -2.14
N THR A 80 -14.01 -12.90 -2.70
CA THR A 80 -14.48 -14.21 -3.18
C THR A 80 -13.55 -14.76 -4.27
N LYS A 81 -13.24 -13.96 -5.29
CA LYS A 81 -12.29 -14.35 -6.34
C LYS A 81 -10.90 -14.71 -5.77
N LEU A 82 -10.44 -14.00 -4.74
CA LEU A 82 -9.18 -14.31 -4.06
C LEU A 82 -9.22 -15.70 -3.41
N ILE A 83 -10.22 -16.00 -2.58
CA ILE A 83 -10.31 -17.31 -1.90
C ILE A 83 -10.52 -18.46 -2.88
N GLU A 84 -11.32 -18.27 -3.93
CA GLU A 84 -11.58 -19.27 -4.97
C GLU A 84 -10.31 -19.55 -5.80
N ARG A 85 -9.52 -18.53 -6.14
CA ARG A 85 -8.21 -18.72 -6.80
C ARG A 85 -7.18 -19.40 -5.91
N THR A 86 -7.29 -19.21 -4.60
CA THR A 86 -6.30 -19.73 -3.64
C THR A 86 -6.60 -21.18 -3.24
N TRP A 87 -7.87 -21.52 -3.00
CA TRP A 87 -8.29 -22.82 -2.45
C TRP A 87 -9.26 -23.61 -3.36
N GLY A 88 -9.44 -23.15 -4.59
CA GLY A 88 -10.22 -23.82 -5.62
C GLY A 88 -11.73 -23.54 -5.52
N ALA A 89 -12.43 -23.95 -6.59
CA ALA A 89 -13.86 -23.74 -6.78
C ALA A 89 -14.71 -24.17 -5.55
N GLY A 90 -15.62 -23.31 -5.12
CA GLY A 90 -16.47 -23.51 -3.95
C GLY A 90 -15.77 -23.26 -2.61
N ALA A 91 -14.60 -22.61 -2.59
CA ALA A 91 -13.94 -22.18 -1.35
C ALA A 91 -14.88 -21.35 -0.46
N ALA A 92 -15.70 -20.46 -1.03
CA ALA A 92 -16.63 -19.63 -0.27
C ALA A 92 -17.63 -20.43 0.59
N ARG A 93 -17.98 -21.66 0.20
CA ARG A 93 -18.93 -22.52 0.93
C ARG A 93 -18.29 -23.39 2.01
N ARG A 94 -16.96 -23.31 2.15
CA ARG A 94 -16.18 -24.16 3.05
C ARG A 94 -15.49 -23.29 4.11
N PRO A 95 -15.12 -23.86 5.27
CA PRO A 95 -14.25 -23.16 6.20
C PRO A 95 -12.88 -22.88 5.60
N ALA A 96 -12.17 -21.91 6.19
CA ALA A 96 -10.76 -21.69 5.89
C ALA A 96 -9.97 -22.99 6.14
N PRO A 97 -9.03 -23.38 5.26
CA PRO A 97 -8.13 -24.50 5.52
C PRO A 97 -7.32 -24.29 6.81
N ASP A 98 -6.77 -25.38 7.35
CA ASP A 98 -5.86 -25.28 8.49
C ASP A 98 -4.65 -24.40 8.13
N GLY A 99 -4.28 -23.53 9.07
CA GLY A 99 -3.29 -22.48 8.90
C GLY A 99 -2.94 -21.84 10.24
N PRO A 100 -2.15 -20.76 10.25
CA PRO A 100 -1.63 -20.16 11.48
C PRO A 100 -2.75 -19.78 12.43
N ALA A 101 -2.58 -20.06 13.73
CA ALA A 101 -3.54 -19.66 14.76
C ALA A 101 -3.54 -18.14 14.95
N LEU A 102 -2.38 -17.51 14.87
CA LEU A 102 -2.20 -16.07 15.02
C LEU A 102 -1.26 -15.52 13.93
N VAL A 103 -1.74 -14.50 13.23
CA VAL A 103 -0.95 -13.67 12.31
C VAL A 103 -0.83 -12.27 12.90
N ALA A 104 0.39 -11.75 12.99
CA ALA A 104 0.65 -10.38 13.39
C ALA A 104 1.00 -9.51 12.19
N HIS A 105 0.41 -8.32 12.11
CA HIS A 105 0.70 -7.31 11.13
C HIS A 105 1.30 -6.08 11.80
N VAL A 106 2.51 -5.71 11.38
CA VAL A 106 3.13 -4.43 11.72
C VAL A 106 3.03 -3.55 10.48
N VAL A 107 2.13 -2.57 10.50
CA VAL A 107 1.87 -1.71 9.34
C VAL A 107 2.68 -0.42 9.39
N ALA A 108 3.02 0.10 8.22
CA ALA A 108 3.80 1.33 8.10
C ALA A 108 2.96 2.59 8.44
N SER A 109 3.63 3.70 8.75
CA SER A 109 3.02 4.99 9.11
C SER A 109 2.86 5.95 7.93
N ASN A 110 3.24 5.56 6.73
CA ASN A 110 3.31 6.46 5.57
C ASN A 110 1.94 6.70 4.90
N VAL A 111 1.01 5.74 4.96
CA VAL A 111 -0.32 5.81 4.31
C VAL A 111 -1.38 5.31 5.29
N PRO A 112 -2.55 5.98 5.40
CA PRO A 112 -3.63 5.49 6.26
C PRO A 112 -4.32 4.25 5.68
N ALA A 113 -5.12 3.58 6.51
CA ALA A 113 -5.99 2.45 6.19
C ALA A 113 -5.27 1.14 5.79
N LEU A 114 -3.94 1.05 5.92
CA LEU A 114 -3.18 -0.19 5.64
C LEU A 114 -3.61 -1.38 6.52
N ALA A 115 -4.24 -1.12 7.66
CA ALA A 115 -4.77 -2.13 8.56
C ALA A 115 -5.95 -2.92 7.96
N LEU A 116 -6.75 -2.33 7.07
CA LEU A 116 -7.92 -2.99 6.49
C LEU A 116 -7.55 -4.25 5.68
N PRO A 117 -6.70 -4.16 4.65
CA PRO A 117 -6.28 -5.34 3.91
C PRO A 117 -5.52 -6.34 4.79
N ALA A 118 -4.78 -5.88 5.80
CA ALA A 118 -4.12 -6.77 6.76
C ALA A 118 -5.14 -7.61 7.56
N ILE A 119 -6.16 -6.97 8.13
CA ILE A 119 -7.23 -7.64 8.87
C ILE A 119 -7.98 -8.60 7.95
N ALA A 120 -8.38 -8.14 6.75
CA ALA A 120 -9.11 -8.96 5.81
C ALA A 120 -8.33 -10.23 5.43
N LEU A 121 -7.04 -10.11 5.09
CA LEU A 121 -6.22 -11.27 4.73
C LEU A 121 -6.03 -12.25 5.90
N GLY A 122 -5.82 -11.75 7.12
CA GLY A 122 -5.71 -12.59 8.32
C GLY A 122 -7.01 -13.34 8.62
N CYS A 123 -8.17 -12.65 8.57
CA CYS A 123 -9.47 -13.27 8.76
C CYS A 123 -9.82 -14.28 7.66
N LEU A 124 -9.50 -13.96 6.39
CA LEU A 124 -9.71 -14.88 5.27
C LEU A 124 -8.83 -16.12 5.41
N ALA A 125 -7.59 -15.99 5.89
CA ALA A 125 -6.72 -17.11 6.25
C ALA A 125 -7.21 -17.92 7.46
N GLY A 126 -8.35 -17.53 8.06
CA GLY A 126 -8.93 -18.19 9.22
C GLY A 126 -8.12 -18.00 10.50
N ALA A 127 -7.25 -16.98 10.58
CA ALA A 127 -6.39 -16.72 11.73
C ALA A 127 -7.02 -15.71 12.70
N ALA A 128 -6.59 -15.74 13.97
CA ALA A 128 -6.67 -14.55 14.81
C ALA A 128 -5.66 -13.51 14.29
N VAL A 129 -5.97 -12.22 14.42
CA VAL A 129 -5.19 -11.15 13.81
C VAL A 129 -4.75 -10.14 14.86
N LEU A 130 -3.45 -9.93 14.98
CA LEU A 130 -2.89 -8.77 15.66
C LEU A 130 -2.54 -7.70 14.64
N VAL A 131 -2.96 -6.46 14.87
CA VAL A 131 -2.50 -5.31 14.09
C VAL A 131 -1.85 -4.29 15.02
N LYS A 132 -0.54 -4.07 14.83
CA LYS A 132 0.18 -2.90 15.32
C LYS A 132 0.02 -1.78 14.30
N SER A 133 -0.78 -0.77 14.63
CA SER A 133 -0.99 0.41 13.79
C SER A 133 0.29 1.23 13.62
N GLY A 134 0.36 1.98 12.51
CA GLY A 134 1.36 3.01 12.32
C GLY A 134 1.09 4.23 13.21
N ARG A 135 2.14 5.00 13.54
CA ARG A 135 2.05 6.19 14.38
C ARG A 135 1.11 7.25 13.80
N ASP A 136 1.15 7.42 12.48
CA ASP A 136 0.36 8.43 11.77
C ASP A 136 -0.98 7.86 11.26
N ASP A 137 -1.38 6.66 11.72
CA ASP A 137 -2.74 6.14 11.54
C ASP A 137 -3.12 5.17 12.69
N PRO A 138 -3.25 5.67 13.93
CA PRO A 138 -3.65 4.85 15.07
C PRO A 138 -5.17 4.55 15.06
N LEU A 139 -5.94 5.18 14.16
CA LEU A 139 -7.41 5.22 14.20
C LEU A 139 -8.06 4.19 13.28
N SER A 140 -7.48 3.90 12.10
CA SER A 140 -8.15 3.07 11.10
C SER A 140 -8.41 1.64 11.56
N ALA A 141 -7.44 0.99 12.22
CA ALA A 141 -7.60 -0.39 12.67
C ALA A 141 -8.69 -0.52 13.76
N PRO A 142 -8.66 0.27 14.87
CA PRO A 142 -9.73 0.23 15.87
C PRO A 142 -11.10 0.60 15.30
N ALA A 143 -11.17 1.58 14.39
CA ALA A 143 -12.42 1.94 13.73
C ALA A 143 -12.97 0.76 12.89
N PHE A 144 -12.11 0.07 12.14
CA PHE A 144 -12.53 -1.09 11.35
C PHE A 144 -12.97 -2.26 12.23
N GLN A 145 -12.27 -2.51 13.35
CA GLN A 145 -12.68 -3.51 14.32
C GLN A 145 -14.06 -3.20 14.92
N ARG A 146 -14.34 -1.94 15.29
CA ARG A 146 -15.67 -1.52 15.79
C ARG A 146 -16.75 -1.66 14.71
N ALA A 147 -16.44 -1.26 13.48
CA ALA A 147 -17.34 -1.40 12.34
C ALA A 147 -17.70 -2.88 12.10
N LEU A 148 -16.71 -3.77 12.19
CA LEU A 148 -16.91 -5.21 12.10
C LEU A 148 -17.68 -5.76 13.29
N ALA A 149 -17.41 -5.31 14.53
CA ALA A 149 -18.14 -5.77 15.70
C ALA A 149 -19.64 -5.46 15.62
N ALA A 150 -20.02 -4.36 14.98
CA ALA A 150 -21.41 -4.00 14.73
C ALA A 150 -22.11 -4.88 13.66
N VAL A 151 -21.35 -5.62 12.85
CA VAL A 151 -21.86 -6.53 11.81
C VAL A 151 -21.75 -7.99 12.27
N ASP A 152 -20.61 -8.36 12.83
CA ASP A 152 -20.24 -9.69 13.29
C ASP A 152 -19.28 -9.59 14.48
N ALA A 153 -19.85 -9.60 15.69
CA ALA A 153 -19.09 -9.52 16.94
C ALA A 153 -18.17 -10.72 17.16
N GLN A 154 -18.50 -11.91 16.63
CA GLN A 154 -17.69 -13.11 16.81
C GLN A 154 -16.41 -13.02 15.98
N LEU A 155 -16.51 -12.58 14.71
CA LEU A 155 -15.36 -12.36 13.86
C LEU A 155 -14.51 -11.19 14.37
N ALA A 156 -15.13 -10.09 14.81
CA ALA A 156 -14.43 -8.96 15.41
C ALA A 156 -13.62 -9.33 16.66
N ALA A 157 -14.10 -10.31 17.44
CA ALA A 157 -13.40 -10.82 18.62
C ALA A 157 -12.11 -11.58 18.29
N THR A 158 -11.89 -11.97 17.04
CA THR A 158 -10.62 -12.60 16.58
C THR A 158 -9.52 -11.57 16.29
N ILE A 159 -9.83 -10.28 16.38
CA ILE A 159 -8.93 -9.19 16.00
C ILE A 159 -8.49 -8.42 17.25
N VAL A 160 -7.19 -8.18 17.35
CA VAL A 160 -6.58 -7.32 18.36
C VAL A 160 -5.88 -6.18 17.65
N THR A 161 -6.39 -4.96 17.81
CA THR A 161 -5.70 -3.75 17.34
C THR A 161 -5.03 -3.05 18.51
N THR A 162 -3.82 -2.55 18.28
CA THR A 162 -3.05 -1.82 19.29
C THR A 162 -2.02 -0.91 18.63
N TYR A 163 -1.38 -0.08 19.42
CA TYR A 163 -0.27 0.77 19.02
C TYR A 163 0.76 0.80 20.15
N TRP A 164 2.03 0.69 19.79
CA TRP A 164 3.15 0.98 20.68
C TRP A 164 4.28 1.61 19.87
N PRO A 165 5.05 2.56 20.44
CA PRO A 165 6.23 3.09 19.79
C PRO A 165 7.21 1.95 19.48
N GLY A 166 7.88 2.00 18.33
CA GLY A 166 8.96 1.05 18.04
C GLY A 166 10.15 1.23 18.99
N GLY A 167 10.90 0.16 19.20
CA GLY A 167 12.12 0.19 20.02
C GLY A 167 11.94 -0.38 21.44
N ASP A 168 10.71 -0.68 21.87
CA ASP A 168 10.48 -1.54 23.03
C ASP A 168 10.64 -3.01 22.62
N VAL A 169 11.90 -3.46 22.58
CA VAL A 169 12.28 -4.82 22.17
C VAL A 169 11.57 -5.87 23.02
N ALA A 170 11.44 -5.65 24.33
CA ALA A 170 10.84 -6.61 25.26
C ALA A 170 9.34 -6.79 24.99
N GLN A 171 8.61 -5.70 24.79
CA GLN A 171 7.19 -5.77 24.40
C GLN A 171 7.04 -6.39 23.01
N GLU A 172 7.87 -6.00 22.05
CA GLU A 172 7.86 -6.57 20.69
C GLU A 172 8.11 -8.09 20.70
N ASP A 173 9.09 -8.58 21.48
CA ASP A 173 9.40 -10.01 21.58
C ASP A 173 8.26 -10.78 22.22
N ALA A 174 7.72 -10.26 23.33
CA ALA A 174 6.63 -10.91 24.03
C ALA A 174 5.39 -11.06 23.14
N VAL A 175 5.08 -10.03 22.35
CA VAL A 175 3.87 -9.95 21.53
C VAL A 175 4.05 -10.67 20.19
N LEU A 176 5.08 -10.31 19.42
CA LEU A 176 5.34 -10.89 18.10
C LEU A 176 5.80 -12.35 18.20
N GLY A 177 6.46 -12.73 19.30
CA GLY A 177 6.87 -14.11 19.56
C GLY A 177 5.71 -15.10 19.62
N ARG A 178 4.47 -14.64 19.91
CA ARG A 178 3.25 -15.47 19.90
C ARG A 178 2.72 -15.77 18.51
N ALA A 179 3.09 -14.97 17.50
CA ALA A 179 2.58 -15.15 16.15
C ALA A 179 3.38 -16.21 15.40
N GLU A 180 2.68 -17.03 14.63
CA GLU A 180 3.29 -18.01 13.72
C GLU A 180 3.77 -17.35 12.42
N VAL A 181 3.10 -16.27 12.02
CA VAL A 181 3.47 -15.42 10.89
C VAL A 181 3.42 -13.97 11.32
N VAL A 182 4.49 -13.22 11.04
CA VAL A 182 4.57 -11.78 11.24
C VAL A 182 4.75 -11.13 9.89
N VAL A 183 3.81 -10.30 9.47
CA VAL A 183 3.92 -9.49 8.25
C VAL A 183 4.26 -8.07 8.64
N ALA A 184 5.49 -7.65 8.32
CA ALA A 184 5.99 -6.32 8.68
C ALA A 184 6.23 -5.48 7.43
N THR A 185 5.74 -4.24 7.45
CA THR A 185 6.05 -3.22 6.44
C THR A 185 6.78 -2.07 7.12
N GLY A 186 7.97 -1.71 6.63
CA GLY A 186 8.80 -0.72 7.29
C GLY A 186 10.10 -0.41 6.55
N GLY A 187 10.93 0.44 7.16
CA GLY A 187 12.27 0.73 6.66
C GLY A 187 13.25 -0.42 6.88
N ASP A 188 14.34 -0.44 6.12
CA ASP A 188 15.30 -1.54 6.09
C ASP A 188 15.87 -1.86 7.48
N ALA A 189 16.23 -0.85 8.27
CA ALA A 189 16.74 -1.05 9.63
C ALA A 189 15.74 -1.76 10.56
N THR A 190 14.45 -1.39 10.48
CA THR A 190 13.40 -2.05 11.27
C THR A 190 13.20 -3.49 10.83
N LEU A 191 13.22 -3.75 9.53
CA LEU A 191 13.00 -5.10 8.99
C LEU A 191 14.21 -6.01 9.26
N ALA A 192 15.44 -5.49 9.21
CA ALA A 192 16.63 -6.22 9.58
C ALA A 192 16.59 -6.65 11.06
N ALA A 193 16.26 -5.73 11.96
CA ALA A 193 16.13 -6.04 13.39
C ALA A 193 15.02 -7.08 13.68
N LEU A 194 13.91 -7.03 12.96
CA LEU A 194 12.85 -8.04 13.06
C LEU A 194 13.28 -9.39 12.46
N ALA A 195 14.03 -9.38 11.36
CA ALA A 195 14.48 -10.60 10.68
C ALA A 195 15.41 -11.43 11.57
N GLU A 196 16.33 -10.78 12.29
CA GLU A 196 17.24 -11.43 13.24
C GLU A 196 16.49 -12.20 14.34
N ARG A 197 15.34 -11.70 14.79
CA ARG A 197 14.57 -12.25 15.91
C ARG A 197 13.48 -13.25 15.47
N LEU A 198 12.88 -13.03 14.30
CA LEU A 198 11.70 -13.77 13.85
C LEU A 198 12.01 -14.86 12.82
N GLY A 199 13.12 -14.73 12.08
CA GLY A 199 13.55 -15.68 11.05
C GLY A 199 12.46 -15.95 10.01
N ASP A 200 12.21 -17.23 9.72
CA ASP A 200 11.25 -17.68 8.70
C ASP A 200 9.78 -17.31 8.98
N ARG A 201 9.46 -16.85 10.18
CA ARG A 201 8.13 -16.33 10.52
C ARG A 201 7.88 -14.95 9.95
N LEU A 202 8.91 -14.22 9.55
CA LEU A 202 8.80 -12.85 9.03
C LEU A 202 8.52 -12.83 7.53
N VAL A 203 7.43 -12.17 7.17
CA VAL A 203 7.16 -11.69 5.81
C VAL A 203 7.43 -10.20 5.76
N ALA A 204 8.64 -9.84 5.35
CA ALA A 204 9.10 -8.45 5.29
C ALA A 204 8.71 -7.76 3.96
N HIS A 205 8.18 -6.55 4.06
CA HIS A 205 7.94 -5.64 2.95
C HIS A 205 8.70 -4.33 3.17
N GLY A 206 9.88 -4.25 2.55
CA GLY A 206 10.74 -3.08 2.59
C GLY A 206 10.26 -1.92 1.70
N PRO A 207 10.98 -0.80 1.74
CA PRO A 207 10.72 0.35 0.90
C PRO A 207 10.78 -0.05 -0.58
N ARG A 208 9.75 0.35 -1.32
CA ARG A 208 9.67 0.19 -2.77
C ARG A 208 8.97 1.40 -3.36
N TRP A 209 9.20 1.63 -4.64
CA TRP A 209 8.70 2.77 -5.38
C TRP A 209 7.92 2.31 -6.60
N SER A 210 7.15 3.20 -7.18
CA SER A 210 6.48 2.92 -8.46
C SER A 210 6.95 3.87 -9.53
N VAL A 211 6.68 3.49 -10.77
CA VAL A 211 7.06 4.24 -11.97
C VAL A 211 5.92 4.21 -12.97
N ALA A 212 5.98 5.08 -13.97
CA ALA A 212 5.07 5.03 -15.10
C ALA A 212 5.83 5.01 -16.44
N VAL A 213 5.26 4.33 -17.42
CA VAL A 213 5.73 4.35 -18.81
C VAL A 213 4.61 4.83 -19.74
N ILE A 214 4.91 5.86 -20.52
CA ILE A 214 3.96 6.57 -21.36
C ILE A 214 4.36 6.37 -22.82
N GLY A 215 3.56 5.61 -23.56
CA GLY A 215 3.69 5.40 -24.99
C GLY A 215 3.24 6.60 -25.82
N ARG A 216 3.53 6.54 -27.12
CA ARG A 216 3.14 7.58 -28.08
C ARG A 216 1.62 7.65 -28.17
N GLY A 217 1.05 8.86 -28.10
CA GLY A 217 -0.39 9.11 -28.27
C GLY A 217 -1.25 9.07 -27.00
N ALA A 218 -0.66 8.88 -25.82
CA ALA A 218 -1.37 8.91 -24.54
C ALA A 218 -1.75 10.34 -24.10
N ARG A 219 -2.77 10.94 -24.71
CA ARG A 219 -3.14 12.36 -24.50
C ARG A 219 -3.53 12.68 -23.05
N ASP A 220 -4.32 11.84 -22.42
CA ASP A 220 -4.86 12.07 -21.06
C ASP A 220 -3.94 11.54 -19.94
N ALA A 221 -2.79 10.98 -20.30
CA ALA A 221 -1.90 10.32 -19.34
C ALA A 221 -1.37 11.27 -18.25
N ALA A 222 -1.14 12.55 -18.56
CA ALA A 222 -0.66 13.52 -17.58
C ALA A 222 -1.69 13.75 -16.45
N ALA A 223 -2.98 13.86 -16.78
CA ALA A 223 -4.04 14.08 -15.79
C ALA A 223 -4.27 12.84 -14.92
N ALA A 224 -4.33 11.66 -15.53
CA ALA A 224 -4.49 10.40 -14.80
C ALA A 224 -3.27 10.12 -13.89
N LEU A 225 -2.06 10.37 -14.38
CA LEU A 225 -0.84 10.21 -13.59
C LEU A 225 -0.72 11.24 -12.47
N ALA A 226 -1.13 12.49 -12.69
CA ALA A 226 -1.14 13.51 -11.64
C ALA A 226 -2.00 13.09 -10.44
N LEU A 227 -3.12 12.39 -10.67
CA LEU A 227 -3.91 11.80 -9.59
C LEU A 227 -3.14 10.72 -8.83
N ASP A 228 -2.48 9.79 -9.53
CA ASP A 228 -1.67 8.73 -8.89
C ASP A 228 -0.49 9.29 -8.09
N VAL A 229 0.12 10.40 -8.55
CA VAL A 229 1.18 11.12 -7.82
C VAL A 229 0.62 11.80 -6.58
N ALA A 230 -0.54 12.48 -6.72
CA ALA A 230 -1.08 13.32 -5.67
C ALA A 230 -1.71 12.53 -4.52
N LEU A 231 -2.36 11.40 -4.80
CA LEU A 231 -2.99 10.57 -3.78
C LEU A 231 -1.97 10.16 -2.71
N HIS A 232 -2.40 10.25 -1.46
CA HIS A 232 -1.54 10.06 -0.28
C HIS A 232 -0.30 10.98 -0.23
N ASP A 233 -0.31 12.10 -0.95
CA ASP A 233 0.83 13.01 -1.12
C ASP A 233 2.12 12.29 -1.52
N GLN A 234 1.98 11.26 -2.37
CA GLN A 234 3.08 10.44 -2.87
C GLN A 234 3.82 9.64 -1.78
N ARG A 235 3.19 9.38 -0.63
CA ARG A 235 3.82 8.67 0.49
C ARG A 235 3.75 7.14 0.37
N GLY A 236 2.89 6.61 -0.50
CA GLY A 236 2.68 5.17 -0.66
C GLY A 236 3.67 4.52 -1.63
N CYS A 237 3.94 3.23 -1.45
CA CYS A 237 4.81 2.45 -2.36
C CYS A 237 4.30 2.37 -3.81
N LEU A 238 2.98 2.56 -4.00
CA LEU A 238 2.32 2.60 -5.31
C LEU A 238 2.42 3.97 -5.99
N SER A 239 2.99 4.97 -5.32
CA SER A 239 3.15 6.31 -5.86
C SER A 239 4.26 6.35 -6.91
N PRO A 240 4.01 6.91 -8.10
CA PRO A 240 5.03 7.01 -9.13
C PRO A 240 6.08 8.06 -8.76
N HIS A 241 7.36 7.69 -8.83
CA HIS A 241 8.51 8.58 -8.61
C HIS A 241 9.23 8.95 -9.91
N ALA A 242 9.16 8.09 -10.92
CA ALA A 242 9.77 8.31 -12.23
C ALA A 242 8.78 7.98 -13.35
N VAL A 243 8.85 8.72 -14.44
CA VAL A 243 7.99 8.61 -15.61
C VAL A 243 8.85 8.55 -16.86
N TYR A 244 8.68 7.51 -17.66
CA TYR A 244 9.45 7.28 -18.87
C TYR A 244 8.57 7.49 -20.09
N VAL A 245 8.90 8.48 -20.91
CA VAL A 245 8.01 8.96 -21.98
C VAL A 245 8.60 8.64 -23.35
N ALA A 246 7.88 7.84 -24.12
CA ALA A 246 8.17 7.60 -25.52
C ALA A 246 7.68 8.79 -26.37
N GLY A 247 8.57 9.76 -26.62
CA GLY A 247 8.28 10.99 -27.37
C GLY A 247 8.77 12.25 -26.66
N GLU A 248 7.99 13.32 -26.76
CA GLU A 248 8.31 14.65 -26.19
C GLU A 248 8.20 14.66 -24.64
N ALA A 249 9.23 14.14 -23.98
CA ALA A 249 9.30 14.03 -22.51
C ALA A 249 9.21 15.39 -21.81
N ARG A 250 9.88 16.42 -22.34
CA ARG A 250 9.82 17.80 -21.81
C ARG A 250 8.40 18.36 -21.85
N GLY A 251 7.74 18.27 -23.01
CA GLY A 251 6.35 18.72 -23.14
C GLY A 251 5.38 17.90 -22.28
N PHE A 252 5.67 16.61 -22.03
CA PHE A 252 4.92 15.82 -21.06
C PHE A 252 5.12 16.32 -19.62
N ALA A 253 6.35 16.66 -19.22
CA ALA A 253 6.65 17.22 -17.91
C ALA A 253 5.88 18.52 -17.63
N GLU A 254 5.79 19.41 -18.62
CA GLU A 254 5.01 20.65 -18.54
C GLU A 254 3.50 20.36 -18.33
N ARG A 255 2.93 19.42 -19.09
CA ARG A 255 1.54 18.99 -18.91
C ARG A 255 1.30 18.33 -17.56
N LEU A 256 2.24 17.52 -17.07
CA LEU A 256 2.15 16.87 -15.77
C LEU A 256 2.19 17.90 -14.64
N ALA A 257 3.05 18.92 -14.74
CA ALA A 257 3.11 20.01 -13.76
C ALA A 257 1.78 20.78 -13.71
N ALA A 258 1.23 21.17 -14.85
CA ALA A 258 -0.07 21.84 -14.91
C ALA A 258 -1.21 20.96 -14.36
N ALA A 259 -1.19 19.65 -14.66
CA ALA A 259 -2.16 18.71 -14.12
C ALA A 259 -2.05 18.56 -12.60
N LEU A 260 -0.84 18.59 -12.04
CA LEU A 260 -0.61 18.56 -10.59
C LEU A 260 -1.16 19.80 -9.90
N GLU A 261 -1.02 21.00 -10.49
CA GLU A 261 -1.65 22.22 -9.98
C GLU A 261 -3.18 22.07 -9.92
N ALA A 262 -3.80 21.61 -11.01
CA ALA A 262 -5.25 21.39 -11.07
C ALA A 262 -5.74 20.29 -10.08
N VAL A 263 -4.91 19.30 -9.79
CA VAL A 263 -5.19 18.31 -8.74
C VAL A 263 -5.06 18.93 -7.35
N ALA A 264 -4.09 19.83 -7.12
CA ALA A 264 -3.86 20.47 -5.83
C ALA A 264 -5.03 21.34 -5.37
N GLU A 265 -5.75 21.98 -6.30
CA GLU A 265 -6.96 22.73 -5.99
C GLU A 265 -8.05 21.86 -5.36
N ARG A 266 -8.20 20.62 -5.86
CA ARG A 266 -9.22 19.66 -5.41
C ARG A 266 -8.74 18.80 -4.25
N LEU A 267 -7.46 18.46 -4.25
CA LEU A 267 -6.77 17.65 -3.25
C LEU A 267 -5.55 18.43 -2.75
N PRO A 268 -5.74 19.42 -1.86
CA PRO A 268 -4.64 20.19 -1.30
C PRO A 268 -3.61 19.27 -0.62
N PRO A 269 -2.31 19.50 -0.79
CA PRO A 269 -1.28 18.76 -0.05
C PRO A 269 -1.47 18.87 1.46
N GLY A 270 -1.19 17.78 2.18
CA GLY A 270 -1.13 17.76 3.63
C GLY A 270 0.09 18.47 4.20
N THR A 271 0.22 18.45 5.53
CA THR A 271 1.36 19.05 6.21
C THR A 271 2.59 18.16 6.10
N ALA A 272 3.70 18.75 5.64
CA ALA A 272 5.01 18.09 5.57
C ALA A 272 5.91 18.52 6.74
N SER A 273 6.85 17.67 7.18
CA SER A 273 7.84 18.06 8.17
C SER A 273 8.86 19.06 7.60
N ILE A 274 9.64 19.73 8.46
CA ILE A 274 10.70 20.65 8.01
C ILE A 274 11.72 19.90 7.15
N GLU A 275 12.11 18.71 7.59
CA GLU A 275 13.09 17.84 6.95
C GLU A 275 12.62 17.41 5.55
N ALA A 276 11.36 16.97 5.43
CA ALA A 276 10.79 16.57 4.14
C ALA A 276 10.75 17.75 3.15
N ARG A 277 10.38 18.95 3.62
CA ARG A 277 10.39 20.17 2.78
C ARG A 277 11.80 20.57 2.38
N ALA A 278 12.76 20.48 3.30
CA ALA A 278 14.17 20.77 3.02
C ALA A 278 14.74 19.79 1.98
N GLN A 279 14.43 18.50 2.10
CA GLN A 279 14.86 17.49 1.14
C GLN A 279 14.27 17.73 -0.26
N ALA A 280 12.99 18.10 -0.36
CA ALA A 280 12.37 18.45 -1.64
C ALA A 280 13.00 19.69 -2.30
N ARG A 281 13.26 20.74 -1.51
CA ARG A 281 13.95 21.95 -1.99
C ARG A 281 15.37 21.64 -2.45
N PHE A 282 16.10 20.84 -1.70
CA PHE A 282 17.46 20.43 -2.06
C PHE A 282 17.47 19.60 -3.35
N LEU A 283 16.52 18.68 -3.51
CA LEU A 283 16.37 17.85 -4.71
C LEU A 283 16.10 18.71 -5.96
N ALA A 284 15.20 19.68 -5.84
CA ALA A 284 14.88 20.62 -6.91
C ALA A 284 16.10 21.47 -7.28
N ALA A 285 16.75 22.08 -6.30
CA ALA A 285 17.95 22.88 -6.50
C ALA A 285 19.07 22.07 -7.15
N GLN A 286 19.32 20.83 -6.71
CA GLN A 286 20.32 19.95 -7.32
C GLN A 286 20.01 19.67 -8.79
N ALA A 287 18.74 19.45 -9.14
CA ALA A 287 18.34 19.17 -10.51
C ALA A 287 18.50 20.38 -11.44
N GLU A 288 18.41 21.62 -10.96
CA GLU A 288 18.65 22.82 -11.76
C GLU A 288 20.09 22.91 -12.30
N TRP A 289 21.06 22.29 -11.62
CA TRP A 289 22.46 22.24 -12.05
C TRP A 289 22.73 21.18 -13.12
N ALA A 290 21.81 20.25 -13.37
CA ALA A 290 21.98 19.21 -14.37
C ALA A 290 21.76 19.79 -15.78
N ALA A 291 22.73 19.58 -16.67
CA ALA A 291 22.66 20.06 -18.04
C ALA A 291 21.41 19.53 -18.78
N GLY A 292 20.59 20.44 -19.32
CA GLY A 292 19.37 20.09 -20.05
C GLY A 292 18.19 19.66 -19.19
N ALA A 293 18.32 19.71 -17.85
CA ALA A 293 17.20 19.48 -16.96
C ALA A 293 16.23 20.68 -16.94
N THR A 294 14.99 20.44 -16.57
CA THR A 294 14.00 21.50 -16.32
C THR A 294 13.25 21.17 -15.05
N VAL A 295 13.18 22.12 -14.13
CA VAL A 295 12.46 21.98 -12.86
C VAL A 295 11.22 22.87 -12.91
N LEU A 296 10.05 22.26 -12.72
CA LEU A 296 8.76 22.93 -12.68
C LEU A 296 8.19 22.76 -11.26
N GLN A 297 8.11 23.86 -10.52
CA GLN A 297 7.61 23.85 -9.14
C GLN A 297 6.35 24.70 -9.01
N GLY A 298 5.42 24.23 -8.17
CA GLY A 298 4.23 24.98 -7.80
C GLY A 298 3.53 24.36 -6.58
N ALA A 299 2.27 24.74 -6.34
CA ALA A 299 1.52 24.25 -5.20
C ALA A 299 1.17 22.76 -5.32
N GLY A 300 1.14 22.23 -6.54
CA GLY A 300 0.82 20.83 -6.83
C GLY A 300 1.99 19.85 -6.69
N GLY A 301 3.23 20.35 -6.60
CA GLY A 301 4.41 19.51 -6.43
C GLY A 301 5.61 20.00 -7.23
N THR A 302 6.51 19.07 -7.56
CA THR A 302 7.71 19.36 -8.35
C THR A 302 7.86 18.32 -9.47
N VAL A 303 7.95 18.78 -10.71
CA VAL A 303 8.26 17.92 -11.87
C VAL A 303 9.64 18.26 -12.38
N ILE A 304 10.50 17.25 -12.44
CA ILE A 304 11.88 17.37 -12.90
C ILE A 304 12.00 16.62 -14.22
N HIS A 305 12.21 17.31 -15.32
CA HIS A 305 12.59 16.69 -16.58
C HIS A 305 14.12 16.52 -16.62
N GLU A 306 14.60 15.32 -16.96
CA GLU A 306 16.03 15.02 -17.08
C GLU A 306 16.31 14.22 -18.36
N GLY A 307 17.41 14.51 -19.05
CA GLY A 307 17.77 13.81 -20.29
C GLY A 307 18.29 12.38 -20.07
N GLU A 308 18.85 12.09 -18.90
CA GLU A 308 19.32 10.75 -18.55
C GLU A 308 18.17 9.88 -18.02
N ALA A 309 17.97 8.71 -18.62
CA ALA A 309 16.91 7.78 -18.26
C ALA A 309 17.32 6.82 -17.12
N ALA A 310 17.77 7.36 -15.99
CA ALA A 310 18.17 6.58 -14.82
C ALA A 310 17.13 6.69 -13.70
N PHE A 311 16.68 5.54 -13.16
CA PHE A 311 15.76 5.56 -12.02
C PHE A 311 16.46 6.10 -10.77
N ARG A 312 15.89 7.15 -10.18
CA ARG A 312 16.27 7.67 -8.86
C ARG A 312 15.00 7.96 -8.07
N PRO A 313 14.78 7.33 -6.90
CA PRO A 313 13.62 7.65 -6.08
C PRO A 313 13.66 9.11 -5.65
N THR A 314 12.49 9.72 -5.52
CA THR A 314 12.35 11.10 -5.02
C THR A 314 11.99 11.09 -3.53
N CYS A 315 11.96 12.27 -2.91
CA CYS A 315 11.68 12.44 -1.49
C CYS A 315 10.19 12.44 -1.11
N GLY A 316 9.28 12.09 -2.03
CA GLY A 316 7.84 12.28 -1.85
C GLY A 316 7.42 13.73 -2.08
N LEU A 317 6.34 14.18 -1.42
CA LEU A 317 5.77 15.52 -1.56
C LEU A 317 5.40 15.89 -3.01
N ARG A 318 4.84 14.91 -3.73
CA ARG A 318 4.45 15.05 -5.14
C ARG A 318 5.62 15.50 -6.04
N THR A 319 6.82 14.94 -5.80
CA THR A 319 8.02 15.20 -6.59
C THR A 319 8.27 14.05 -7.56
N VAL A 320 8.32 14.32 -8.87
CA VAL A 320 8.39 13.30 -9.92
C VAL A 320 9.47 13.63 -10.93
N ARG A 321 10.23 12.62 -11.35
CA ARG A 321 11.19 12.73 -12.45
C ARG A 321 10.58 12.24 -13.77
N VAL A 322 10.83 12.95 -14.86
CA VAL A 322 10.35 12.64 -16.20
C VAL A 322 11.56 12.47 -17.11
N HIS A 323 11.65 11.30 -17.73
CA HIS A 323 12.77 10.87 -18.56
C HIS A 323 12.32 10.58 -19.99
N PRO A 324 13.13 10.90 -21.00
CA PRO A 324 12.90 10.42 -22.36
C PRO A 324 13.12 8.90 -22.44
N LEU A 325 12.32 8.24 -23.26
CA LEU A 325 12.44 6.82 -23.54
C LEU A 325 12.41 6.60 -25.05
N ALA A 326 13.51 6.10 -25.62
CA ALA A 326 13.58 5.87 -27.06
C ALA A 326 12.66 4.72 -27.50
N ASP A 327 12.61 3.65 -26.70
CA ASP A 327 11.90 2.41 -27.00
C ASP A 327 11.30 1.83 -25.72
N LEU A 328 10.04 1.40 -25.78
CA LEU A 328 9.35 0.74 -24.68
C LEU A 328 10.01 -0.59 -24.28
N ARG A 329 10.68 -1.26 -25.22
CA ARG A 329 11.32 -2.56 -24.98
C ARG A 329 12.49 -2.49 -24.00
N VAL A 330 13.18 -1.35 -23.93
CA VAL A 330 14.30 -1.15 -22.99
C VAL A 330 13.87 -0.66 -21.62
N PHE A 331 12.60 -0.28 -21.44
CA PHE A 331 12.10 0.27 -20.18
C PHE A 331 12.34 -0.65 -18.96
N PRO A 332 12.07 -1.97 -19.02
CA PRO A 332 12.37 -2.86 -17.90
C PRO A 332 13.84 -2.81 -17.48
N ASP A 333 14.75 -2.54 -18.44
CA ASP A 333 16.18 -2.52 -18.18
C ASP A 333 16.66 -1.33 -17.34
N LEU A 334 15.89 -0.23 -17.37
CA LEU A 334 16.13 0.98 -16.60
C LEU A 334 15.74 0.85 -15.12
N LEU A 335 14.99 -0.20 -14.77
CA LEU A 335 14.44 -0.38 -13.43
C LEU A 335 15.42 -1.15 -12.52
N PRO A 336 15.65 -0.70 -11.28
CA PRO A 336 16.40 -1.45 -10.30
C PRO A 336 15.66 -2.74 -9.91
N THR A 337 16.39 -3.85 -9.80
CA THR A 337 15.84 -5.14 -9.37
C THR A 337 15.33 -5.07 -7.93
N GLY A 338 14.08 -5.48 -7.72
CA GLY A 338 13.47 -5.66 -6.40
C GLY A 338 12.98 -4.38 -5.70
N GLN A 339 13.19 -3.21 -6.31
CA GLN A 339 12.83 -1.91 -5.72
C GLN A 339 11.56 -1.29 -6.30
N VAL A 340 11.10 -1.76 -7.47
CA VAL A 340 9.87 -1.25 -8.11
C VAL A 340 8.68 -2.15 -7.76
N GLU A 341 7.63 -1.58 -7.18
CA GLU A 341 6.41 -2.30 -6.80
C GLU A 341 5.37 -2.33 -7.93
N CYS A 342 5.08 -1.17 -8.53
CA CYS A 342 4.05 -1.01 -9.55
C CYS A 342 4.56 -0.21 -10.76
N VAL A 343 4.08 -0.59 -11.94
CA VAL A 343 4.29 0.13 -13.20
C VAL A 343 2.93 0.60 -13.74
N GLY A 344 2.73 1.91 -13.78
CA GLY A 344 1.63 2.54 -14.50
C GLY A 344 1.92 2.60 -16.00
N VAL A 345 0.94 2.30 -16.84
CA VAL A 345 1.10 2.25 -18.30
C VAL A 345 0.04 3.11 -18.97
N ALA A 346 0.42 3.87 -20.00
CA ALA A 346 -0.51 4.62 -20.84
C ALA A 346 -0.08 4.62 -22.30
N GLY A 347 -1.00 4.43 -23.24
CA GLY A 347 -0.70 4.48 -24.69
C GLY A 347 0.30 3.43 -25.18
N ALA A 348 0.38 2.28 -24.50
CA ALA A 348 1.21 1.15 -24.86
C ALA A 348 0.57 -0.16 -24.38
N ASP A 349 0.81 -1.26 -25.10
CA ASP A 349 0.49 -2.62 -24.63
C ASP A 349 1.63 -3.11 -23.72
N PRO A 350 1.38 -3.39 -22.43
CA PRO A 350 2.40 -3.90 -21.53
C PRO A 350 2.70 -5.38 -21.71
N THR A 351 1.89 -6.13 -22.46
CA THR A 351 1.99 -7.60 -22.59
C THR A 351 3.42 -8.08 -22.92
N PRO A 352 4.14 -7.47 -23.88
CA PRO A 352 5.53 -7.86 -24.19
C PRO A 352 6.53 -7.61 -23.05
N LEU A 353 6.21 -6.69 -22.11
CA LEU A 353 7.10 -6.30 -21.02
C LEU A 353 6.89 -7.13 -19.75
N VAL A 354 5.75 -7.80 -19.59
CA VAL A 354 5.33 -8.47 -18.34
C VAL A 354 6.39 -9.44 -17.81
N ALA A 355 6.98 -10.28 -18.67
CA ALA A 355 7.99 -11.25 -18.24
C ALA A 355 9.26 -10.56 -17.71
N ALA A 356 9.74 -9.53 -18.40
CA ALA A 356 10.91 -8.75 -17.98
C ALA A 356 10.63 -7.95 -16.70
N LEU A 357 9.47 -7.31 -16.59
CA LEU A 357 9.06 -6.58 -15.38
C LEU A 357 8.94 -7.51 -14.17
N ARG A 358 8.39 -8.72 -14.35
CA ARG A 358 8.36 -9.75 -13.30
C ARG A 358 9.77 -10.13 -12.87
N ALA A 359 10.69 -10.33 -13.80
CA ALA A 359 12.09 -10.64 -13.48
C ALA A 359 12.80 -9.51 -12.71
N ARG A 360 12.36 -8.25 -12.90
CA ARG A 360 12.85 -7.09 -12.14
C ARG A 360 12.21 -6.92 -10.76
N GLY A 361 11.27 -7.78 -10.36
CA GLY A 361 10.64 -7.71 -9.04
C GLY A 361 9.34 -6.92 -8.97
N VAL A 362 8.81 -6.48 -10.13
CA VAL A 362 7.53 -5.76 -10.22
C VAL A 362 6.37 -6.69 -9.85
N SER A 363 5.47 -6.19 -9.01
CA SER A 363 4.31 -6.94 -8.50
C SER A 363 3.02 -6.60 -9.23
N ARG A 364 2.92 -5.39 -9.80
CA ARG A 364 1.69 -4.86 -10.42
C ARG A 364 1.99 -4.04 -11.67
N VAL A 365 1.19 -4.25 -12.70
CA VAL A 365 1.13 -3.44 -13.92
C VAL A 365 -0.32 -3.03 -14.14
N CYS A 366 -0.59 -1.74 -14.29
CA CYS A 366 -1.95 -1.25 -14.48
C CYS A 366 -1.98 0.05 -15.30
N PRO A 367 -3.17 0.51 -15.76
CA PRO A 367 -3.31 1.83 -16.35
C PRO A 367 -2.92 2.95 -15.37
N VAL A 368 -2.35 4.04 -15.86
CA VAL A 368 -2.24 5.28 -15.06
C VAL A 368 -3.65 5.77 -14.66
N GLY A 369 -3.75 6.40 -13.51
CA GLY A 369 -5.00 6.72 -12.79
C GLY A 369 -5.55 5.57 -11.94
N ARG A 370 -4.94 4.37 -12.00
CA ARG A 370 -5.35 3.16 -11.27
C ARG A 370 -4.24 2.60 -10.37
N MET A 371 -3.07 3.25 -10.31
CA MET A 371 -1.92 2.73 -9.55
C MET A 371 -2.25 2.62 -8.05
N GLN A 372 -2.99 3.60 -7.52
CA GLN A 372 -3.35 3.68 -6.10
C GLN A 372 -4.56 2.84 -5.70
N ARG A 373 -5.08 1.99 -6.60
CA ARG A 373 -6.28 1.18 -6.38
C ARG A 373 -6.00 -0.31 -6.56
N PRO A 374 -5.03 -0.90 -5.82
CA PRO A 374 -4.74 -2.32 -5.94
C PRO A 374 -5.93 -3.16 -5.43
N PRO A 375 -6.34 -4.24 -6.13
CA PRO A 375 -7.30 -5.18 -5.58
C PRO A 375 -6.66 -5.94 -4.41
N LEU A 376 -7.43 -6.43 -3.44
CA LEU A 376 -6.88 -7.22 -2.31
C LEU A 376 -6.03 -8.43 -2.76
N SER A 377 -6.30 -8.95 -3.95
CA SER A 377 -5.59 -10.10 -4.51
C SER A 377 -4.22 -9.79 -5.12
N TRP A 378 -3.81 -8.53 -5.20
CA TRP A 378 -2.53 -8.17 -5.81
C TRP A 378 -1.34 -8.75 -5.01
N PRO A 379 -0.29 -9.24 -5.69
CA PRO A 379 0.78 -9.96 -5.02
C PRO A 379 1.87 -9.01 -4.51
N ARG A 380 1.58 -8.22 -3.47
CA ARG A 380 2.54 -7.27 -2.90
C ARG A 380 3.92 -7.92 -2.69
N GLY A 381 4.97 -7.29 -3.17
CA GLY A 381 6.32 -7.85 -3.06
C GLY A 381 6.54 -9.14 -3.87
N GLN A 382 5.73 -9.42 -4.89
CA GLN A 382 5.60 -10.69 -5.61
C GLN A 382 5.18 -11.89 -4.75
N ARG A 383 4.62 -11.64 -3.56
CA ARG A 383 4.17 -12.67 -2.61
C ARG A 383 2.66 -12.87 -2.69
N ALA A 384 2.19 -14.09 -2.49
CA ALA A 384 0.77 -14.37 -2.46
C ALA A 384 0.11 -13.75 -1.21
N PRO A 385 -1.07 -13.11 -1.34
CA PRO A 385 -1.69 -12.34 -0.26
C PRO A 385 -2.21 -13.17 0.93
N LEU A 386 -2.58 -14.44 0.75
CA LEU A 386 -3.06 -15.34 1.83
C LEU A 386 -1.95 -16.23 2.42
N PHE A 387 -0.73 -15.69 2.52
CA PHE A 387 0.46 -16.37 3.06
C PHE A 387 0.83 -17.71 2.38
N ALA A 388 0.24 -17.99 1.22
CA ALA A 388 0.55 -19.17 0.43
C ALA A 388 1.99 -19.04 -0.09
N ARG A 389 2.85 -20.00 0.26
CA ARG A 389 4.17 -20.11 -0.37
C ARG A 389 3.99 -20.52 -1.83
N ARG A 390 4.51 -19.73 -2.76
CA ARG A 390 4.62 -20.08 -4.18
C ARG A 390 6.09 -20.01 -4.60
N ALA A 391 6.47 -20.92 -5.49
CA ALA A 391 7.83 -21.00 -6.01
C ALA A 391 8.13 -19.88 -7.03
N GLU A 392 7.12 -19.43 -7.77
CA GLU A 392 7.29 -18.44 -8.84
C GLU A 392 6.89 -17.02 -8.40
N PRO A 393 7.66 -15.99 -8.80
CA PRO A 393 7.30 -14.59 -8.57
C PRO A 393 5.97 -14.24 -9.24
N LEU A 394 5.07 -13.63 -8.48
CA LEU A 394 3.75 -13.23 -8.98
C LEU A 394 3.78 -11.80 -9.52
N LEU A 395 3.02 -11.55 -10.59
CA LEU A 395 2.78 -10.21 -11.13
C LEU A 395 1.33 -10.12 -11.59
N GLU A 396 0.61 -9.11 -11.12
CA GLU A 396 -0.76 -8.81 -11.50
C GLU A 396 -0.80 -7.76 -12.63
N VAL A 397 -1.56 -8.05 -13.69
CA VAL A 397 -1.78 -7.14 -14.82
C VAL A 397 -3.24 -6.74 -14.85
N GLU A 398 -3.54 -5.49 -14.49
CA GLU A 398 -4.83 -4.84 -14.75
C GLU A 398 -4.80 -4.29 -16.17
N ARG A 399 -5.83 -4.59 -16.95
CA ARG A 399 -5.98 -4.15 -18.34
C ARG A 399 -6.95 -3.00 -18.43
#